data_AF-A0A842T5I0-F1
#
_entry.id   AF-A0A842T5I0-F1
#
_cell.length_a   1.000
_cell.length_b   1.000
_cell.length_c   1.000
_cell.angle_alpha   90.00
_cell.angle_beta   90.00
_cell.angle_gamma   90.00
#
_symmetry.space_group_name_H-M   'P 1'
#
loop_
_entity.id
_entity.type
_entity.pdbx_description
1 polymer ?
#
loop_
_entity_poly.entity_id
_entity_poly.type
_entity_poly.pdbx_seq_one_letter_code
_entity_poly.pdbx_strand_id
1 'polypeptide(L)'
;MLKFWDSKADAVVKGDNLREISPIQEEIYEDEQGITHLVFSKQMFDNPRYKIPENDLQLFKKFLDGGSRSYPSDGNIPLDVVATEARIIINEIMDITSNLKHEFYEEACDAMKNGGYGIVRGCVKIYLEKYTTRDWRRKRFTDDIDFWIFELRLFEHILKKSGWKKNPDTKEWEKQVDWIDYDTNNKKSGILIASNDLDQRMSFGNGSYLDGSDLKSIFKKKIKRGHDVDLSDVINVAMLQNNPDRRETDVWQNAWESIEESANTRDSRIISNLISLCRYAYAIADYIERVGNSIRKYNRLIFNKNEYSNSELKRLCRYSPHWMGYFINNGAEATRSMIYNFLIEQQHLRQKYANNLKNFADSVLKLLNSKVKHADVQFEIN
;
A
#
# COMPACT_ATOMS: atom_id res chain seq x y z
N MET A 1 17.70 26.77 19.04
CA MET A 1 16.69 25.76 18.65
C MET A 1 16.40 25.98 17.16
N LEU A 2 16.83 25.05 16.32
CA LEU A 2 16.92 25.19 14.85
C LEU A 2 15.57 25.56 14.22
N LYS A 3 15.45 26.76 13.65
CA LYS A 3 14.23 27.27 12.98
C LYS A 3 13.79 26.50 11.72
N PHE A 4 14.57 25.52 11.27
CA PHE A 4 14.26 24.69 10.10
C PHE A 4 13.46 23.44 10.43
N TRP A 5 13.43 23.07 11.71
CA TRP A 5 12.82 21.85 12.21
C TRP A 5 11.97 22.20 13.42
N ASP A 6 10.66 22.23 13.24
CA ASP A 6 9.76 22.39 14.38
C ASP A 6 9.65 21.03 15.07
N SER A 7 10.34 20.87 16.21
CA SER A 7 10.12 19.74 17.13
C SER A 7 8.69 19.71 17.69
N LYS A 8 7.93 20.80 17.48
CA LYS A 8 6.53 20.98 17.80
C LYS A 8 5.74 21.41 16.56
N ALA A 9 5.84 20.67 15.47
CA ALA A 9 4.81 20.73 14.43
C ALA A 9 3.49 20.15 15.03
N ASP A 10 2.91 20.87 15.98
CA ASP A 10 1.97 20.38 17.00
C ASP A 10 0.65 21.15 16.99
N ALA A 11 -0.45 20.41 16.90
CA ALA A 11 -1.55 20.41 17.86
C ALA A 11 -2.61 19.42 17.37
N VAL A 12 -2.85 18.33 18.13
CA VAL A 12 -3.95 17.41 17.83
C VAL A 12 -5.27 18.08 18.24
N VAL A 13 -5.93 18.71 17.27
CA VAL A 13 -7.33 19.17 17.36
C VAL A 13 -8.08 18.66 16.13
N LYS A 14 -9.39 18.41 16.21
CA LYS A 14 -10.18 17.83 15.10
C LYS A 14 -9.94 18.57 13.77
N GLY A 15 -9.39 17.87 12.78
CA GLY A 15 -8.96 18.39 11.46
C GLY A 15 -7.79 17.56 10.93
N ASP A 16 -7.49 17.63 9.62
CA ASP A 16 -6.41 16.87 8.95
C ASP A 16 -5.04 17.09 9.62
N ASN A 17 -4.61 16.14 10.46
CA ASN A 17 -3.44 16.35 11.33
C ASN A 17 -2.17 15.66 10.82
N LEU A 18 -1.13 16.48 10.77
CA LEU A 18 0.25 16.19 10.38
C LEU A 18 0.93 15.22 11.36
N ARG A 19 1.95 14.50 10.86
CA ARG A 19 2.69 13.49 11.61
C ARG A 19 3.78 14.13 12.50
N GLU A 20 3.70 13.88 13.80
CA GLU A 20 4.76 14.22 14.76
C GLU A 20 5.91 13.22 14.63
N ILE A 21 7.13 13.71 14.41
CA ILE A 21 8.35 12.92 14.58
C ILE A 21 9.42 13.69 15.34
N SER A 22 9.96 13.05 16.36
CA SER A 22 11.00 13.60 17.21
C SER A 22 12.22 12.70 17.21
N PRO A 23 13.44 13.27 17.12
CA PRO A 23 14.66 12.51 17.31
C PRO A 23 14.75 12.02 18.77
N ILE A 24 15.47 10.92 18.97
CA ILE A 24 15.82 10.39 20.29
C ILE A 24 16.75 11.41 20.94
N GLN A 25 16.28 12.12 21.96
CA GLN A 25 17.01 13.28 22.53
C GLN A 25 18.38 12.88 23.05
N GLU A 26 18.49 11.69 23.64
CA GLU A 26 19.72 11.14 24.21
C GLU A 26 20.74 10.70 23.15
N GLU A 27 20.31 10.57 21.88
CA GLU A 27 21.17 10.17 20.76
C GLU A 27 21.51 11.34 19.82
N ILE A 28 21.11 12.57 20.16
CA ILE A 28 21.53 13.76 19.41
C ILE A 28 22.98 14.10 19.77
N TYR A 29 23.84 14.26 18.77
CA TYR A 29 25.24 14.64 18.97
C TYR A 29 25.75 15.57 17.87
N GLU A 30 26.88 16.23 18.11
CA GLU A 30 27.62 17.03 17.12
C GLU A 30 28.93 16.31 16.77
N ASP A 31 29.26 16.21 15.47
CA ASP A 31 30.51 15.60 15.03
C ASP A 31 31.71 16.57 15.06
N GLU A 32 32.90 16.07 14.73
CA GLU A 32 34.13 16.86 14.70
C GLU A 32 34.10 17.99 13.64
N GLN A 33 33.17 17.93 12.69
CA GLN A 33 32.96 18.93 11.64
C GLN A 33 31.90 19.96 12.03
N GLY A 34 31.29 19.86 13.22
CA GLY A 34 30.24 20.75 13.70
C GLY A 34 28.84 20.40 13.17
N ILE A 35 28.65 19.21 12.58
CA ILE A 35 27.37 18.75 12.05
C ILE A 35 26.54 18.14 13.19
N THR A 36 25.29 18.59 13.34
CA THR A 36 24.34 18.01 14.30
C THR A 36 23.67 16.76 13.72
N HIS A 37 23.85 15.62 14.37
CA HIS A 37 23.21 14.36 14.04
C HIS A 37 21.89 14.21 14.80
N LEU A 38 20.80 14.06 14.05
CA LEU A 38 19.45 13.82 14.55
C LEU A 38 19.07 12.36 14.31
N VAL A 39 19.07 11.57 15.38
CA VAL A 39 18.86 10.14 15.32
C VAL A 39 17.41 9.78 15.61
N PHE A 40 16.81 8.94 14.78
CA PHE A 40 15.42 8.48 14.90
C PHE A 40 15.35 6.97 15.04
N SER A 41 14.44 6.48 15.89
CA SER A 41 14.22 5.05 16.00
C SER A 41 13.46 4.50 14.79
N LYS A 42 13.76 3.27 14.39
CA LYS A 42 12.83 2.45 13.60
C LYS A 42 11.48 2.34 14.29
N GLN A 43 10.41 2.26 13.50
CA GLN A 43 9.06 2.12 14.02
C GLN A 43 8.22 1.26 13.08
N MET A 44 7.40 0.36 13.60
CA MET A 44 6.36 -0.33 12.83
C MET A 44 5.07 0.48 12.87
N PHE A 45 4.28 0.45 11.78
CA PHE A 45 2.91 0.96 11.84
C PHE A 45 2.15 0.30 12.98
N ASP A 46 1.38 1.10 13.71
CA ASP A 46 0.48 0.57 14.72
C ASP A 46 -0.59 -0.30 14.05
N ASN A 47 -0.84 -1.46 14.64
CA ASN A 47 -1.86 -2.37 14.16
C ASN A 47 -2.53 -3.06 15.35
N PRO A 48 -3.73 -2.60 15.75
CA PRO A 48 -4.44 -3.17 16.90
C PRO A 48 -4.90 -4.60 16.66
N ARG A 49 -4.96 -5.06 15.40
CA ARG A 49 -5.41 -6.41 15.02
C ARG A 49 -4.26 -7.40 14.87
N TYR A 50 -3.00 -6.97 14.99
CA TYR A 50 -1.84 -7.85 14.80
C TYR A 50 -0.69 -7.60 15.77
N LYS A 51 -0.36 -8.60 16.57
CA LYS A 51 0.87 -8.63 17.39
C LYS A 51 1.95 -9.46 16.68
N ILE A 52 3.12 -8.86 16.46
CA ILE A 52 4.29 -9.55 15.92
C ILE A 52 4.76 -10.61 16.94
N PRO A 53 4.85 -11.90 16.58
CA PRO A 53 5.33 -12.92 17.49
C PRO A 53 6.78 -12.70 17.94
N GLU A 54 7.09 -13.02 19.19
CA GLU A 54 8.44 -12.86 19.75
C GLU A 54 9.39 -14.00 19.38
N ASN A 55 8.86 -15.21 19.10
CA ASN A 55 9.69 -16.33 18.66
C ASN A 55 9.44 -16.73 17.19
N ASP A 56 10.47 -17.28 16.58
CA ASP A 56 10.48 -17.62 15.16
C ASP A 56 9.49 -18.73 14.79
N LEU A 57 9.22 -19.68 15.69
CA LEU A 57 8.27 -20.76 15.43
C LEU A 57 6.83 -20.22 15.31
N GLN A 58 6.43 -19.35 16.22
CA GLN A 58 5.13 -18.68 16.15
C GLN A 58 5.06 -17.75 14.94
N LEU A 59 6.16 -17.07 14.58
CA LEU A 59 6.21 -16.26 13.36
C LEU A 59 5.99 -17.12 12.10
N PHE A 60 6.63 -18.28 12.03
CA PHE A 60 6.42 -19.25 10.95
C PHE A 60 4.98 -19.76 10.89
N LYS A 61 4.40 -20.14 12.03
CA LYS A 61 2.99 -20.59 12.11
C LYS A 61 2.04 -19.47 11.66
N LYS A 62 2.25 -18.24 12.13
CA LYS A 62 1.48 -17.06 11.71
C LYS A 62 1.62 -16.77 10.22
N PHE A 63 2.80 -16.95 9.64
CA PHE A 63 3.00 -16.81 8.20
C PHE A 63 2.14 -17.82 7.42
N LEU A 64 2.16 -19.09 7.83
CA LEU A 64 1.35 -20.14 7.19
C LEU A 64 -0.16 -19.90 7.30
N ASP A 65 -0.61 -19.38 8.44
CA ASP A 65 -2.01 -19.01 8.66
C ASP A 65 -2.45 -17.78 7.86
N GLY A 66 -1.59 -17.22 7.00
CA GLY A 66 -1.85 -15.98 6.26
C GLY A 66 -1.72 -14.73 7.12
N GLY A 67 -1.35 -14.85 8.39
CA GLY A 67 -1.30 -13.80 9.39
C GLY A 67 -0.04 -12.92 9.37
N SER A 68 0.61 -12.68 8.22
CA SER A 68 1.68 -11.69 8.16
C SER A 68 1.12 -10.27 8.01
N ARG A 69 0.77 -9.62 9.15
CA ARG A 69 0.44 -8.18 9.27
C ARG A 69 -0.82 -7.70 8.53
N SER A 70 -1.75 -7.05 9.21
CA SER A 70 -2.72 -6.17 8.52
C SER A 70 -2.02 -4.87 8.16
N TYR A 71 -2.13 -4.43 6.91
CA TYR A 71 -1.56 -3.15 6.51
C TYR A 71 -2.46 -2.03 7.05
N PRO A 72 -1.90 -0.85 7.35
CA PRO A 72 -2.70 0.36 7.53
C PRO A 72 -3.75 0.43 6.43
N SER A 73 -5.00 0.66 6.83
CA SER A 73 -6.18 0.58 5.99
C SER A 73 -7.12 1.71 6.37
N ASP A 74 -7.78 2.28 5.37
CA ASP A 74 -8.72 3.40 5.47
C ASP A 74 -10.18 2.95 5.28
N GLY A 75 -10.43 1.65 5.22
CA GLY A 75 -11.77 1.07 5.19
C GLY A 75 -11.83 -0.34 5.75
N ASN A 76 -12.98 -0.98 5.58
CA ASN A 76 -13.29 -2.32 6.07
C ASN A 76 -13.57 -3.32 4.94
N ILE A 77 -13.69 -2.86 3.71
CA ILE A 77 -13.94 -3.71 2.54
C ILE A 77 -12.61 -4.16 1.92
N PRO A 78 -12.43 -5.47 1.67
CA PRO A 78 -11.24 -5.97 1.01
C PRO A 78 -10.99 -5.29 -0.35
N LEU A 79 -9.74 -4.92 -0.61
CA LEU A 79 -9.38 -4.19 -1.84
C LEU A 79 -9.64 -4.99 -3.13
N ASP A 80 -9.70 -6.31 -3.09
CA ASP A 80 -10.08 -7.14 -4.23
C ASP A 80 -11.57 -7.04 -4.58
N VAL A 81 -12.44 -6.89 -3.58
CA VAL A 81 -13.86 -6.59 -3.77
C VAL A 81 -14.01 -5.20 -4.38
N VAL A 82 -13.33 -4.20 -3.83
CA VAL A 82 -13.33 -2.81 -4.33
C VAL A 82 -12.83 -2.76 -5.78
N ALA A 83 -11.73 -3.44 -6.08
CA ALA A 83 -11.15 -3.50 -7.42
C ALA A 83 -12.05 -4.25 -8.43
N THR A 84 -12.90 -5.17 -7.96
CA THR A 84 -13.90 -5.83 -8.81
C THR A 84 -14.97 -4.85 -9.25
N GLU A 85 -15.47 -4.01 -8.35
CA GLU A 85 -16.43 -2.96 -8.68
C GLU A 85 -15.83 -1.91 -9.62
N ALA A 86 -14.58 -1.51 -9.40
CA ALA A 86 -13.87 -0.62 -10.33
C ALA A 86 -13.75 -1.21 -11.74
N ARG A 87 -13.47 -2.52 -11.87
CA ARG A 87 -13.42 -3.22 -13.17
C ARG A 87 -14.77 -3.22 -13.89
N ILE A 88 -15.88 -3.33 -13.16
CA ILE A 88 -17.22 -3.25 -13.76
C ILE A 88 -17.39 -1.89 -14.44
N ILE A 89 -17.08 -0.79 -13.74
CA ILE A 89 -17.18 0.57 -14.29
C ILE A 89 -16.24 0.76 -15.50
N ILE A 90 -15.00 0.29 -15.42
CA ILE A 90 -14.03 0.34 -16.52
C ILE A 90 -14.57 -0.39 -17.76
N ASN A 91 -15.07 -1.62 -17.58
CA ASN A 91 -15.58 -2.43 -18.68
C ASN A 91 -16.82 -1.81 -19.32
N GLU A 92 -17.72 -1.22 -18.54
CA GLU A 92 -18.91 -0.52 -19.05
C GLU A 92 -18.53 0.67 -19.95
N ILE A 93 -17.49 1.44 -19.60
CA ILE A 93 -16.97 2.51 -20.48
C ILE A 93 -16.36 1.89 -21.74
N MET A 94 -15.57 0.82 -21.61
CA MET A 94 -14.96 0.15 -22.76
C MET A 94 -16.02 -0.38 -23.74
N ASP A 95 -17.14 -0.91 -23.24
CA ASP A 95 -18.25 -1.36 -24.08
C ASP A 95 -18.87 -0.19 -24.85
N ILE A 96 -18.97 1.00 -24.24
CA ILE A 96 -19.42 2.23 -24.93
C ILE A 96 -18.43 2.64 -26.03
N THR A 97 -17.11 2.55 -25.79
CA THR A 97 -16.10 2.85 -26.84
C THR A 97 -16.18 1.91 -28.04
N SER A 98 -16.84 0.77 -27.90
CA SER A 98 -17.05 -0.18 -29.00
C SER A 98 -18.35 0.08 -29.78
N ASN A 99 -19.17 1.05 -29.36
CA ASN A 99 -20.46 1.36 -29.97
C ASN A 99 -20.54 2.81 -30.48
N LEU A 100 -20.24 2.99 -31.78
CA LEU A 100 -20.29 4.28 -32.49
C LEU A 100 -21.65 5.01 -32.42
N LYS A 101 -22.74 4.30 -32.10
CA LYS A 101 -24.09 4.87 -32.02
C LYS A 101 -24.49 5.22 -30.58
N HIS A 102 -23.67 4.89 -29.59
CA HIS A 102 -23.97 5.22 -28.21
C HIS A 102 -23.88 6.73 -28.00
N GLU A 103 -24.80 7.30 -27.21
CA GLU A 103 -24.87 8.74 -26.98
C GLU A 103 -23.61 9.34 -26.33
N PHE A 104 -22.82 8.50 -25.66
CA PHE A 104 -21.58 8.85 -24.97
C PHE A 104 -20.31 8.29 -25.64
N TYR A 105 -20.36 7.92 -26.93
CA TYR A 105 -19.22 7.30 -27.61
C TYR A 105 -17.95 8.18 -27.56
N GLU A 106 -18.08 9.48 -27.85
CA GLU A 106 -16.95 10.40 -27.88
C GLU A 106 -16.37 10.61 -26.47
N GLU A 107 -17.22 10.82 -25.47
CA GLU A 107 -16.81 10.92 -24.07
C GLU A 107 -16.09 9.66 -23.58
N ALA A 108 -16.59 8.48 -23.94
CA ALA A 108 -15.97 7.23 -23.54
C ALA A 108 -14.58 7.05 -24.18
N CYS A 109 -14.44 7.43 -25.45
CA CYS A 109 -13.15 7.41 -26.14
C CYS A 109 -12.14 8.36 -25.46
N ASP A 110 -12.56 9.58 -25.09
CA ASP A 110 -11.66 10.53 -24.41
C ASP A 110 -11.27 10.05 -23.00
N ALA A 111 -12.24 9.54 -22.22
CA ALA A 111 -11.99 8.98 -20.89
C ALA A 111 -10.95 7.84 -20.94
N MET A 112 -10.96 7.05 -22.02
CA MET A 112 -10.09 5.88 -22.21
C MET A 112 -8.76 6.18 -22.90
N LYS A 113 -8.45 7.43 -23.26
CA LYS A 113 -7.23 7.77 -24.01
C LYS A 113 -5.92 7.35 -23.34
N ASN A 114 -5.91 7.28 -22.01
CA ASN A 114 -4.77 6.87 -21.19
C ASN A 114 -4.86 5.40 -20.74
N GLY A 115 -5.73 4.60 -21.37
CA GLY A 115 -6.01 3.21 -21.04
C GLY A 115 -7.05 3.03 -19.92
N GLY A 116 -7.55 1.79 -19.78
CA GLY A 116 -8.64 1.45 -18.85
C GLY A 116 -8.35 1.73 -17.38
N TYR A 117 -7.10 1.64 -16.93
CA TYR A 117 -6.72 2.00 -15.56
C TYR A 117 -6.33 3.49 -15.43
N GLY A 118 -6.39 4.26 -16.52
CA GLY A 118 -6.20 5.71 -16.52
C GLY A 118 -7.29 6.46 -15.75
N ILE A 119 -8.47 5.85 -15.62
CA ILE A 119 -9.67 6.48 -15.02
C ILE A 119 -9.83 6.22 -13.52
N VAL A 120 -8.93 5.47 -12.90
CA VAL A 120 -8.90 5.19 -11.46
C VAL A 120 -7.61 5.69 -10.86
N ARG A 121 -7.61 6.09 -9.59
CA ARG A 121 -6.42 6.54 -8.86
C ARG A 121 -6.24 5.77 -7.55
N GLY A 122 -5.17 6.12 -6.84
CA GLY A 122 -5.00 5.81 -5.43
C GLY A 122 -4.74 4.34 -5.20
N CYS A 123 -5.32 3.82 -4.12
CA CYS A 123 -5.15 2.44 -3.69
C CYS A 123 -5.62 1.44 -4.77
N VAL A 124 -6.76 1.74 -5.40
CA VAL A 124 -7.36 0.88 -6.43
C VAL A 124 -6.48 0.77 -7.67
N LYS A 125 -5.89 1.88 -8.13
CA LYS A 125 -4.91 1.84 -9.23
C LYS A 125 -3.68 1.02 -8.89
N ILE A 126 -3.10 1.24 -7.71
CA ILE A 126 -1.94 0.48 -7.21
C ILE A 126 -2.24 -1.04 -7.22
N TYR A 127 -3.47 -1.42 -6.86
CA TYR A 127 -3.93 -2.80 -6.90
C TYR A 127 -4.05 -3.35 -8.32
N LEU A 128 -4.78 -2.65 -9.20
CA LEU A 128 -5.12 -3.11 -10.55
C LEU A 128 -3.89 -3.28 -11.43
N GLU A 129 -2.95 -2.34 -11.34
CA GLU A 129 -1.65 -2.37 -12.03
C GLU A 129 -0.64 -3.33 -11.37
N LYS A 130 -1.01 -3.92 -10.23
CA LYS A 130 -0.19 -4.89 -9.48
C LYS A 130 1.19 -4.33 -9.09
N TYR A 131 1.25 -3.05 -8.71
CA TYR A 131 2.52 -2.43 -8.29
C TYR A 131 3.05 -2.95 -6.96
N THR A 132 2.25 -3.71 -6.20
CA THR A 132 2.57 -4.24 -4.87
C THR A 132 2.63 -5.77 -4.83
N THR A 133 2.95 -6.34 -3.68
CA THR A 133 2.90 -7.80 -3.48
C THR A 133 1.46 -8.32 -3.42
N ARG A 134 1.27 -9.62 -3.71
CA ARG A 134 -0.02 -10.29 -3.50
C ARG A 134 -0.46 -10.24 -2.04
N ASP A 135 0.49 -10.24 -1.10
CA ASP A 135 0.21 -10.19 0.34
C ASP A 135 -0.47 -8.87 0.73
N TRP A 136 0.09 -7.73 0.30
CA TRP A 136 -0.52 -6.42 0.49
C TRP A 136 -1.93 -6.35 -0.12
N ARG A 137 -2.09 -6.82 -1.36
CA ARG A 137 -3.38 -6.77 -2.08
C ARG A 137 -4.51 -7.52 -1.35
N ARG A 138 -4.17 -8.52 -0.54
CA ARG A 138 -5.15 -9.32 0.22
C ARG A 138 -5.49 -8.75 1.59
N LYS A 139 -4.69 -7.83 2.10
CA LYS A 139 -4.71 -7.37 3.50
C LYS A 139 -4.83 -5.86 3.64
N ARG A 140 -5.01 -5.17 2.51
CA ARG A 140 -5.35 -3.77 2.42
C ARG A 140 -6.86 -3.66 2.24
N PHE A 141 -7.48 -2.76 2.98
CA PHE A 141 -8.93 -2.55 2.97
C PHE A 141 -9.25 -1.08 2.79
N THR A 142 -10.14 -0.75 1.86
CA THR A 142 -10.58 0.61 1.54
C THR A 142 -12.08 0.57 1.27
N ASP A 143 -12.81 1.60 1.68
CA ASP A 143 -14.23 1.72 1.38
C ASP A 143 -14.46 2.64 0.16
N ASP A 144 -13.39 3.30 -0.31
CA ASP A 144 -13.45 4.30 -1.37
C ASP A 144 -12.87 3.83 -2.71
N ILE A 145 -13.49 4.27 -3.81
CA ILE A 145 -12.96 4.25 -5.17
C ILE A 145 -12.77 5.68 -5.66
N ASP A 146 -11.51 6.06 -5.83
CA ASP A 146 -11.07 7.32 -6.42
C ASP A 146 -11.10 7.22 -7.96
N PHE A 147 -12.09 7.85 -8.61
CA PHE A 147 -12.15 7.97 -10.08
C PHE A 147 -11.51 9.27 -10.59
N TRP A 148 -10.92 9.20 -11.78
CA TRP A 148 -10.27 10.29 -12.51
C TRP A 148 -10.89 10.44 -13.91
N ILE A 149 -12.13 10.93 -13.97
CA ILE A 149 -12.95 11.00 -15.20
C ILE A 149 -13.51 12.41 -15.36
N PHE A 150 -13.18 13.09 -16.47
CA PHE A 150 -13.63 14.46 -16.75
C PHE A 150 -15.06 14.50 -17.30
N GLU A 151 -15.51 13.41 -17.90
CA GLU A 151 -16.78 13.26 -18.57
C GLU A 151 -17.89 12.92 -17.55
N LEU A 152 -18.30 13.93 -16.76
CA LEU A 152 -19.22 13.74 -15.63
C LEU A 152 -20.55 13.07 -16.01
N ARG A 153 -21.12 13.40 -17.17
CA ARG A 153 -22.39 12.81 -17.65
C ARG A 153 -22.25 11.31 -17.93
N LEU A 154 -21.15 10.92 -18.58
CA LEU A 154 -20.79 9.53 -18.81
C LEU A 154 -20.63 8.79 -17.47
N PHE A 155 -19.88 9.40 -16.54
CA PHE A 155 -19.64 8.81 -15.22
C PHE A 155 -20.94 8.57 -14.44
N GLU A 156 -21.82 9.57 -14.34
CA GLU A 156 -23.11 9.40 -13.66
C GLU A 156 -24.01 8.37 -14.36
N HIS A 157 -24.00 8.30 -15.69
CA HIS A 157 -24.75 7.29 -16.46
C HIS A 157 -24.31 5.88 -16.07
N ILE A 158 -23.00 5.62 -16.05
CA ILE A 158 -22.46 4.28 -15.78
C ILE A 158 -22.64 3.87 -14.31
N LEU A 159 -22.45 4.80 -13.38
CA LEU A 159 -22.70 4.53 -11.96
C LEU A 159 -24.15 4.09 -11.74
N LYS A 160 -25.12 4.81 -12.30
CA LYS A 160 -26.55 4.43 -12.22
C LYS A 160 -26.79 3.06 -12.86
N LYS A 161 -26.25 2.82 -14.06
CA LYS A 161 -26.37 1.54 -14.78
C LYS A 161 -25.79 0.37 -13.96
N SER A 162 -24.73 0.63 -13.21
CA SER A 162 -24.00 -0.36 -12.39
C SER A 162 -24.55 -0.51 -10.96
N GLY A 163 -25.72 0.07 -10.67
CA GLY A 163 -26.42 -0.09 -9.40
C GLY A 163 -25.97 0.83 -8.26
N TRP A 164 -25.15 1.85 -8.55
CA TRP A 164 -24.79 2.87 -7.57
C TRP A 164 -25.93 3.87 -7.37
N LYS A 165 -26.07 4.35 -6.14
CA LYS A 165 -27.10 5.32 -5.76
C LYS A 165 -26.44 6.55 -5.18
N LYS A 166 -26.85 7.74 -5.64
CA LYS A 166 -26.38 9.01 -5.08
C LYS A 166 -27.11 9.26 -3.77
N ASN A 167 -26.36 9.37 -2.67
CA ASN A 167 -26.92 9.72 -1.37
C ASN A 167 -27.29 11.22 -1.37
N PRO A 168 -28.54 11.58 -1.03
CA PRO A 168 -28.99 12.97 -1.07
C PRO A 168 -28.32 13.85 0.01
N ASP A 169 -27.87 13.27 1.11
CA ASP A 169 -27.31 13.99 2.25
C ASP A 169 -25.81 14.22 2.08
N THR A 170 -25.05 13.16 1.80
CA THR A 170 -23.59 13.23 1.62
C THR A 170 -23.19 13.71 0.22
N LYS A 171 -24.12 13.62 -0.75
CA LYS A 171 -23.89 13.83 -2.20
C LYS A 171 -22.94 12.81 -2.84
N GLU A 172 -22.54 11.78 -2.12
CA GLU A 172 -21.64 10.72 -2.58
C GLU A 172 -22.39 9.60 -3.29
N TRP A 173 -21.68 8.84 -4.13
CA TRP A 173 -22.23 7.65 -4.78
C TRP A 173 -21.94 6.42 -3.93
N GLU A 174 -22.99 5.68 -3.57
CA GLU A 174 -22.89 4.55 -2.67
C GLU A 174 -23.38 3.26 -3.33
N LYS A 175 -22.72 2.14 -3.00
CA LYS A 175 -23.15 0.80 -3.39
C LYS A 175 -22.90 -0.20 -2.28
N GLN A 176 -23.92 -0.97 -1.93
CA GLN A 176 -23.75 -2.10 -1.00
C GLN A 176 -23.06 -3.26 -1.72
N VAL A 177 -22.00 -3.78 -1.11
CA VAL A 177 -21.27 -4.97 -1.59
C VAL A 177 -21.21 -6.03 -0.51
N ASP A 178 -21.13 -7.28 -0.96
CA ASP A 178 -21.06 -8.46 -0.10
C ASP A 178 -19.78 -9.26 -0.39
N TRP A 179 -19.17 -9.84 0.63
CA TRP A 179 -18.04 -10.75 0.47
C TRP A 179 -18.02 -11.83 1.57
N ILE A 180 -17.22 -12.86 1.35
CA ILE A 180 -16.94 -13.88 2.38
C ILE A 180 -15.67 -13.48 3.10
N ASP A 181 -15.76 -13.32 4.42
CA ASP A 181 -14.59 -13.17 5.27
C ASP A 181 -13.81 -14.48 5.33
N TYR A 182 -12.56 -14.49 4.87
CA TYR A 182 -11.75 -15.70 4.86
C TYR A 182 -11.39 -16.22 6.26
N ASP A 183 -11.38 -15.36 7.28
CA ASP A 183 -11.04 -15.74 8.64
C ASP A 183 -12.22 -16.42 9.34
N THR A 184 -13.42 -15.87 9.18
CA THR A 184 -14.64 -16.35 9.85
C THR A 184 -15.53 -17.23 8.97
N ASN A 185 -15.29 -17.25 7.65
CA ASN A 185 -16.15 -17.85 6.62
C ASN A 185 -17.59 -17.34 6.64
N ASN A 186 -17.83 -16.18 7.26
CA ASN A 186 -19.13 -15.53 7.31
C ASN A 186 -19.28 -14.53 6.18
N LYS A 187 -20.52 -14.38 5.71
CA LYS A 187 -20.88 -13.31 4.78
C LYS A 187 -20.78 -11.97 5.53
N LYS A 188 -20.06 -11.01 4.95
CA LYS A 188 -19.99 -9.62 5.37
C LYS A 188 -20.57 -8.73 4.28
N SER A 189 -21.03 -7.56 4.68
CA SER A 189 -21.54 -6.53 3.79
C SER A 189 -20.99 -5.17 4.22
N GLY A 190 -20.83 -4.27 3.27
CA GLY A 190 -20.34 -2.92 3.48
C GLY A 190 -20.83 -1.97 2.40
N ILE A 191 -20.70 -0.67 2.64
CA ILE A 191 -21.04 0.37 1.67
C ILE A 191 -19.73 0.85 1.05
N LEU A 192 -19.60 0.71 -0.27
CA LEU A 192 -18.55 1.37 -1.05
C LEU A 192 -19.00 2.77 -1.42
N ILE A 193 -18.02 3.68 -1.44
CA ILE A 193 -18.18 5.05 -1.87
C ILE A 193 -17.38 5.25 -3.15
N ALA A 194 -18.02 5.80 -4.18
CA ALA A 194 -17.37 6.23 -5.41
C ALA A 194 -17.26 7.75 -5.40
N SER A 195 -16.02 8.25 -5.46
CA SER A 195 -15.72 9.68 -5.54
C SER A 195 -15.16 10.01 -6.92
N ASN A 196 -15.46 11.21 -7.41
CA ASN A 196 -14.72 11.78 -8.53
C ASN A 196 -13.72 12.79 -7.98
N ASP A 197 -12.44 12.46 -8.07
CA ASP A 197 -11.34 13.29 -7.55
C ASP A 197 -11.27 14.69 -8.22
N LEU A 198 -11.92 14.88 -9.36
CA LEU A 198 -12.02 16.21 -9.99
C LEU A 198 -12.86 17.18 -9.17
N ASP A 199 -13.86 16.70 -8.44
CA ASP A 199 -14.64 17.54 -7.52
C ASP A 199 -13.74 18.03 -6.35
N GLN A 200 -12.76 17.22 -5.94
CA GLN A 200 -11.75 17.61 -4.95
C GLN A 200 -10.71 18.58 -5.53
N ARG A 201 -10.40 18.50 -6.84
CA ARG A 201 -9.49 19.44 -7.52
C ARG A 201 -10.08 20.85 -7.62
N MET A 202 -11.40 20.96 -7.74
CA MET A 202 -12.11 22.25 -7.83
C MET A 202 -12.43 22.86 -6.46
N SER A 203 -12.24 22.12 -5.36
CA SER A 203 -12.38 22.66 -4.00
C SER A 203 -11.12 23.44 -3.61
N PHE A 204 -11.14 24.75 -3.85
CA PHE A 204 -10.02 25.68 -3.55
C PHE A 204 -9.60 25.75 -2.07
N GLY A 205 -10.38 25.15 -1.15
CA GLY A 205 -10.13 25.20 0.30
C GLY A 205 -9.31 24.04 0.88
N ASN A 206 -9.17 22.91 0.19
CA ASN A 206 -8.69 21.65 0.80
C ASN A 206 -7.22 21.29 0.50
N GLY A 207 -6.44 22.15 -0.15
CA GLY A 207 -5.01 21.88 -0.42
C GLY A 207 -4.75 20.63 -1.27
N SER A 208 -5.78 20.01 -1.84
CA SER A 208 -5.73 18.80 -2.66
C SER A 208 -5.30 19.13 -4.09
N TYR A 209 -4.02 19.45 -4.25
CA TYR A 209 -3.42 19.52 -5.58
C TYR A 209 -3.28 18.10 -6.14
N LEU A 210 -4.19 17.74 -7.05
CA LEU A 210 -4.23 16.43 -7.70
C LEU A 210 -3.71 16.57 -9.14
N ASP A 211 -2.57 15.92 -9.41
CA ASP A 211 -1.82 16.08 -10.67
C ASP A 211 -2.23 15.11 -11.80
N GLY A 212 -2.84 13.98 -11.45
CA GLY A 212 -3.15 12.93 -12.41
C GLY A 212 -3.44 11.59 -11.75
N SER A 213 -3.59 10.56 -12.58
CA SER A 213 -3.83 9.19 -12.12
C SER A 213 -2.59 8.30 -12.16
N ASP A 214 -1.47 8.73 -12.73
CA ASP A 214 -0.26 7.92 -12.82
C ASP A 214 0.42 7.68 -11.46
N LEU A 215 1.40 6.76 -11.42
CA LEU A 215 2.07 6.40 -10.17
C LEU A 215 2.85 7.58 -9.57
N LYS A 216 3.43 8.45 -10.41
CA LYS A 216 4.13 9.67 -9.99
C LYS A 216 3.20 10.61 -9.23
N SER A 217 2.02 10.88 -9.78
CA SER A 217 0.97 11.72 -9.18
C SER A 217 0.44 11.11 -7.89
N ILE A 218 0.25 9.79 -7.85
CA ILE A 218 -0.17 9.06 -6.64
C ILE A 218 0.88 9.22 -5.54
N PHE A 219 2.16 8.98 -5.83
CA PHE A 219 3.23 9.14 -4.84
C PHE A 219 3.33 10.57 -4.34
N LYS A 220 3.29 11.56 -5.23
CA LYS A 220 3.32 12.97 -4.85
C LYS A 220 2.19 13.33 -3.88
N LYS A 221 0.96 12.91 -4.14
CA LYS A 221 -0.18 13.10 -3.19
C LYS A 221 0.11 12.41 -1.86
N LYS A 222 0.55 11.15 -1.89
CA LYS A 222 0.75 10.30 -0.71
C LYS A 222 1.87 10.80 0.20
N ILE A 223 2.99 11.23 -0.37
CA ILE A 223 4.12 11.81 0.37
C ILE A 223 3.73 13.16 0.98
N LYS A 224 2.96 13.98 0.24
CA LYS A 224 2.46 15.26 0.77
C LYS A 224 1.50 15.08 1.93
N ARG A 225 0.54 14.15 1.82
CA ARG A 225 -0.45 13.90 2.87
C ARG A 225 0.17 13.20 4.08
N GLY A 226 0.92 12.12 3.85
CA GLY A 226 1.74 11.46 4.86
C GLY A 226 0.97 10.60 5.88
N HIS A 227 -0.30 10.25 5.62
CA HIS A 227 -1.05 9.35 6.50
C HIS A 227 -0.40 7.96 6.51
N ASP A 228 -0.60 7.15 7.56
CA ASP A 228 0.00 5.81 7.67
C ASP A 228 -0.31 4.92 6.47
N VAL A 229 -1.56 5.02 5.98
CA VAL A 229 -2.00 4.32 4.78
C VAL A 229 -1.26 4.75 3.51
N ASP A 230 -0.92 6.03 3.40
CA ASP A 230 -0.18 6.55 2.25
C ASP A 230 1.27 6.09 2.25
N LEU A 231 1.94 6.22 3.39
CA LEU A 231 3.33 5.77 3.53
C LEU A 231 3.41 4.24 3.37
N SER A 232 2.44 3.50 3.90
CA SER A 232 2.31 2.05 3.68
C SER A 232 2.21 1.71 2.19
N ASP A 233 1.38 2.41 1.43
CA ASP A 233 1.24 2.18 -0.02
C ASP A 233 2.56 2.46 -0.75
N VAL A 234 3.24 3.57 -0.45
CA VAL A 234 4.55 3.92 -1.05
C VAL A 234 5.59 2.84 -0.73
N ILE A 235 5.69 2.42 0.54
CA ILE A 235 6.61 1.36 0.99
C ILE A 235 6.34 0.05 0.26
N ASN A 236 5.07 -0.34 0.09
CA ASN A 236 4.73 -1.60 -0.56
C ASN A 236 5.00 -1.60 -2.06
N VAL A 237 4.87 -0.45 -2.71
CA VAL A 237 5.31 -0.28 -4.11
C VAL A 237 6.83 -0.35 -4.16
N ALA A 238 7.55 0.42 -3.33
CA ALA A 238 9.01 0.41 -3.29
C ALA A 238 9.59 -0.98 -3.02
N MET A 239 9.02 -1.74 -2.09
CA MET A 239 9.43 -3.11 -1.79
C MET A 239 9.48 -4.01 -3.03
N LEU A 240 8.52 -3.86 -3.95
CA LEU A 240 8.44 -4.67 -5.16
C LEU A 240 9.19 -4.06 -6.35
N GLN A 241 9.11 -2.73 -6.51
CA GLN A 241 9.61 -2.02 -7.70
C GLN A 241 11.06 -1.57 -7.57
N ASN A 242 11.55 -1.26 -6.35
CA ASN A 242 12.94 -0.87 -6.10
C ASN A 242 13.88 -2.10 -6.12
N ASN A 243 13.89 -2.81 -7.23
CA ASN A 243 14.62 -4.05 -7.41
C ASN A 243 15.80 -3.82 -8.36
N PRO A 244 17.06 -3.89 -7.88
CA PRO A 244 18.24 -3.68 -8.72
C PRO A 244 18.39 -4.73 -9.83
N ASP A 245 17.77 -5.90 -9.68
CA ASP A 245 17.81 -6.96 -10.72
C ASP A 245 16.80 -6.72 -11.85
N ARG A 246 15.85 -5.79 -11.68
CA ARG A 246 14.95 -5.38 -12.76
C ARG A 246 15.58 -4.17 -13.43
N ARG A 247 15.58 -4.15 -14.77
CA ARG A 247 15.75 -2.88 -15.48
C ARG A 247 14.68 -1.94 -14.91
N GLU A 248 15.10 -0.79 -14.40
CA GLU A 248 14.17 0.21 -13.92
C GLU A 248 13.15 0.46 -15.02
N THR A 249 11.87 0.27 -14.69
CA THR A 249 10.79 0.63 -15.60
C THR A 249 10.61 2.13 -15.53
N ASP A 250 10.35 2.79 -16.66
CA ASP A 250 10.02 4.22 -16.73
C ASP A 250 8.98 4.63 -15.66
N VAL A 251 8.04 3.73 -15.34
CA VAL A 251 7.00 3.92 -14.32
C VAL A 251 7.57 4.10 -12.90
N TRP A 252 8.58 3.31 -12.51
CA TRP A 252 9.23 3.42 -11.20
C TRP A 252 10.13 4.64 -11.14
N GLN A 253 10.89 4.92 -12.20
CA GLN A 253 11.74 6.11 -12.29
C GLN A 253 10.90 7.38 -12.15
N ASN A 254 9.79 7.49 -12.89
CA ASN A 254 8.85 8.60 -12.77
C ASN A 254 8.25 8.70 -11.35
N ALA A 255 7.98 7.57 -10.69
CA ALA A 255 7.52 7.56 -9.31
C ALA A 255 8.60 8.07 -8.35
N TRP A 256 9.87 7.68 -8.54
CA TRP A 256 11.01 8.18 -7.76
C TRP A 256 11.19 9.69 -7.91
N GLU A 257 11.02 10.25 -9.11
CA GLU A 257 11.07 11.71 -9.33
C GLU A 257 10.11 12.47 -8.40
N SER A 258 8.95 11.90 -8.06
CA SER A 258 8.03 12.55 -7.10
C SER A 258 8.61 12.68 -5.69
N ILE A 259 9.48 11.75 -5.28
CA ILE A 259 10.19 11.79 -4.00
C ILE A 259 11.25 12.90 -4.06
N GLU A 260 11.98 13.00 -5.17
CA GLU A 260 12.97 14.05 -5.40
C GLU A 260 12.35 15.44 -5.43
N GLU A 261 11.26 15.61 -6.19
CA GLU A 261 10.46 16.84 -6.23
C GLU A 261 9.96 17.21 -4.84
N SER A 262 9.45 16.24 -4.08
CA SER A 262 8.95 16.47 -2.72
C SER A 262 10.07 16.90 -1.78
N ALA A 263 11.21 16.19 -1.78
CA ALA A 263 12.38 16.54 -0.95
C ALA A 263 12.94 17.93 -1.29
N ASN A 264 12.87 18.35 -2.56
CA ASN A 264 13.31 19.69 -3.00
C ASN A 264 12.44 20.83 -2.47
N THR A 265 11.19 20.58 -2.06
CA THR A 265 10.35 21.62 -1.44
C THR A 265 10.92 22.12 -0.12
N ARG A 266 11.73 21.28 0.57
CA ARG A 266 12.27 21.55 1.92
C ARG A 266 11.19 21.91 2.94
N ASP A 267 9.95 21.51 2.67
CA ASP A 267 8.82 21.69 3.57
C ASP A 267 8.97 20.73 4.77
N SER A 268 8.74 21.26 5.98
CA SER A 268 8.97 20.51 7.22
C SER A 268 8.06 19.28 7.31
N ARG A 269 6.79 19.36 6.87
CA ARG A 269 5.87 18.20 6.82
C ARG A 269 6.40 17.15 5.85
N ILE A 270 6.89 17.56 4.69
CA ILE A 270 7.45 16.62 3.70
C ILE A 270 8.70 15.92 4.23
N ILE A 271 9.63 16.67 4.82
CA ILE A 271 10.83 16.09 5.45
C ILE A 271 10.41 15.10 6.54
N SER A 272 9.44 15.45 7.39
CA SER A 272 8.90 14.57 8.42
C SER A 272 8.28 13.29 7.86
N ASN A 273 7.52 13.39 6.77
CA ASN A 273 6.93 12.24 6.08
C ASN A 273 8.01 11.34 5.47
N LEU A 274 9.07 11.91 4.88
CA LEU A 274 10.17 11.15 4.28
C LEU A 274 11.05 10.47 5.34
N ILE A 275 11.34 11.11 6.47
CA ILE A 275 12.03 10.46 7.60
C ILE A 275 11.16 9.31 8.14
N SER A 276 9.86 9.52 8.28
CA SER A 276 8.93 8.46 8.70
C SER A 276 8.91 7.30 7.71
N LEU A 277 8.96 7.59 6.42
CA LEU A 277 9.07 6.58 5.37
C LEU A 277 10.31 5.71 5.57
N CYS A 278 11.48 6.30 5.89
CA CYS A 278 12.69 5.56 6.24
C CYS A 278 12.50 4.72 7.52
N ARG A 279 11.99 5.32 8.61
CA ARG A 279 11.73 4.64 9.89
C ARG A 279 10.87 3.39 9.73
N TYR A 280 9.78 3.51 8.97
CA TYR A 280 8.89 2.39 8.65
C TYR A 280 9.55 1.39 7.71
N ALA A 281 10.22 1.85 6.64
CA ALA A 281 10.83 0.95 5.66
C ALA A 281 11.90 0.05 6.30
N TYR A 282 12.79 0.58 7.14
CA TYR A 282 13.79 -0.23 7.85
C TYR A 282 13.15 -1.22 8.83
N ALA A 283 12.19 -0.78 9.67
CA ALA A 283 11.51 -1.67 10.60
C ALA A 283 10.80 -2.83 9.89
N ILE A 284 10.18 -2.53 8.75
CA ILE A 284 9.47 -3.51 7.92
C ILE A 284 10.46 -4.46 7.25
N ALA A 285 11.60 -3.96 6.79
CA ALA A 285 12.67 -4.79 6.22
C ALA A 285 13.20 -5.79 7.25
N ASP A 286 13.50 -5.33 8.48
CA ASP A 286 13.97 -6.18 9.58
C ASP A 286 12.93 -7.26 9.92
N TYR A 287 11.64 -6.89 9.97
CA TYR A 287 10.55 -7.85 10.17
C TYR A 287 10.44 -8.88 9.03
N ILE A 288 10.50 -8.43 7.78
CA ILE A 288 10.41 -9.31 6.60
C ILE A 288 11.59 -10.29 6.56
N GLU A 289 12.80 -9.82 6.87
CA GLU A 289 13.99 -10.65 6.98
C GLU A 289 13.81 -11.71 8.06
N ARG A 290 13.30 -11.33 9.24
CA ARG A 290 12.96 -12.26 10.31
C ARG A 290 11.92 -13.31 9.88
N VAL A 291 10.90 -12.91 9.10
CA VAL A 291 9.95 -13.86 8.49
C VAL A 291 10.68 -14.83 7.55
N GLY A 292 11.54 -14.35 6.67
CA GLY A 292 12.34 -15.19 5.77
C GLY A 292 13.20 -16.21 6.53
N ASN A 293 13.87 -15.76 7.59
CA ASN A 293 14.67 -16.62 8.47
C ASN A 293 13.82 -17.67 9.21
N SER A 294 12.64 -17.29 9.70
CA SER A 294 11.72 -18.23 10.34
C SER A 294 11.23 -19.31 9.37
N ILE A 295 10.93 -18.94 8.12
CA ILE A 295 10.54 -19.89 7.07
C ILE A 295 11.69 -20.84 6.77
N ARG A 296 12.91 -20.31 6.59
CA ARG A 296 14.11 -21.14 6.33
C ARG A 296 14.33 -22.17 7.44
N LYS A 297 14.11 -21.80 8.70
CA LYS A 297 14.31 -22.65 9.88
C LYS A 297 13.24 -23.74 10.01
N TYR A 298 12.00 -23.44 9.65
CA TYR A 298 10.85 -24.30 9.97
C TYR A 298 10.08 -24.84 8.76
N ASN A 299 10.51 -24.57 7.53
CA ASN A 299 9.80 -24.99 6.30
C ASN A 299 9.47 -26.49 6.26
N ARG A 300 10.34 -27.36 6.79
CA ARG A 300 10.15 -28.82 6.83
C ARG A 300 9.07 -29.27 7.83
N LEU A 301 8.65 -28.41 8.76
CA LEU A 301 7.57 -28.76 9.70
C LEU A 301 6.27 -29.09 8.98
N ILE A 302 6.04 -28.60 7.76
CA ILE A 302 4.83 -28.93 6.97
C ILE A 302 4.67 -30.44 6.70
N PHE A 303 5.76 -31.22 6.80
CA PHE A 303 5.74 -32.68 6.67
C PHE A 303 5.45 -33.42 7.98
N ASN A 304 5.48 -32.73 9.13
CA ASN A 304 5.14 -33.31 10.42
C ASN A 304 3.61 -33.49 10.50
N LYS A 305 3.15 -34.74 10.40
CA LYS A 305 1.72 -35.09 10.40
C LYS A 305 1.03 -34.89 11.76
N ASN A 306 1.79 -34.84 12.85
CA ASN A 306 1.25 -34.56 14.18
C ASN A 306 0.96 -33.06 14.34
N GLU A 307 1.83 -32.20 13.81
CA GLU A 307 1.61 -30.75 13.85
C GLU A 307 0.66 -30.26 12.75
N TYR A 308 0.83 -30.78 11.54
CA TYR A 308 0.01 -30.42 10.38
C TYR A 308 -0.70 -31.66 9.87
N SER A 309 -1.75 -32.11 10.56
CA SER A 309 -2.59 -33.21 10.10
C SER A 309 -3.29 -32.87 8.77
N ASN A 310 -3.99 -33.83 8.15
CA ASN A 310 -4.72 -33.57 6.89
C ASN A 310 -5.85 -32.54 7.08
N SER A 311 -6.45 -32.46 8.27
CA SER A 311 -7.45 -31.43 8.58
C SER A 311 -6.82 -30.04 8.69
N GLU A 312 -5.64 -29.94 9.34
CA GLU A 312 -4.90 -28.68 9.43
C GLU A 312 -4.38 -28.23 8.06
N LEU A 313 -3.89 -29.15 7.23
CA LEU A 313 -3.48 -28.83 5.86
C LEU A 313 -4.65 -28.28 5.04
N LYS A 314 -5.82 -28.93 5.13
CA LYS A 314 -7.04 -28.44 4.49
C LYS A 314 -7.42 -27.04 5.00
N ARG A 315 -7.25 -26.76 6.30
CA ARG A 315 -7.48 -25.43 6.88
C ARG A 315 -6.54 -24.38 6.28
N LEU A 316 -5.24 -24.67 6.20
CA LEU A 316 -4.25 -23.77 5.58
C LEU A 316 -4.58 -23.47 4.11
N CYS A 317 -5.05 -24.48 3.36
CA CYS A 317 -5.43 -24.30 1.96
C CYS A 317 -6.65 -23.40 1.75
N ARG A 318 -7.46 -23.11 2.78
CA ARG A 318 -8.70 -22.30 2.63
C ARG A 318 -8.43 -20.88 2.15
N TYR A 319 -7.28 -20.32 2.52
CA TYR A 319 -6.90 -18.98 2.11
C TYR A 319 -6.52 -18.87 0.63
N SER A 320 -6.58 -19.93 -0.16
CA SER A 320 -6.25 -19.86 -1.59
C SER A 320 -7.10 -20.85 -2.35
N PRO A 321 -8.05 -20.39 -3.21
CA PRO A 321 -8.83 -21.31 -4.05
C PRO A 321 -7.94 -22.25 -4.87
N HIS A 322 -6.76 -21.77 -5.29
CA HIS A 322 -5.76 -22.58 -5.95
C HIS A 322 -5.19 -23.69 -5.05
N TRP A 323 -4.85 -23.38 -3.79
CA TRP A 323 -4.35 -24.40 -2.85
C TRP A 323 -5.44 -25.39 -2.45
N MET A 324 -6.67 -24.91 -2.23
CA MET A 324 -7.81 -25.78 -1.93
C MET A 324 -8.12 -26.72 -3.10
N GLY A 325 -8.14 -26.20 -4.34
CA GLY A 325 -8.32 -27.02 -5.54
C GLY A 325 -7.21 -28.06 -5.69
N TYR A 326 -5.96 -27.68 -5.45
CA TYR A 326 -4.82 -28.61 -5.49
C TYR A 326 -4.95 -29.72 -4.43
N PHE A 327 -5.36 -29.37 -3.21
CA PHE A 327 -5.60 -30.33 -2.12
C PHE A 327 -6.69 -31.34 -2.46
N ILE A 328 -7.82 -30.87 -3.02
CA ILE A 328 -8.94 -31.73 -3.41
C ILE A 328 -8.52 -32.70 -4.52
N ASN A 329 -7.75 -32.23 -5.50
CA ASN A 329 -7.43 -33.02 -6.69
C ASN A 329 -6.23 -33.96 -6.51
N ASN A 330 -5.27 -33.62 -5.64
CA ASN A 330 -3.99 -34.34 -5.54
C ASN A 330 -3.74 -34.97 -4.16
N GLY A 331 -4.58 -34.66 -3.17
CA GLY A 331 -4.45 -35.17 -1.81
C GLY A 331 -3.37 -34.48 -0.97
N ALA A 332 -3.26 -34.94 0.27
CA ALA A 332 -2.48 -34.24 1.30
C ALA A 332 -0.96 -34.26 1.04
N GLU A 333 -0.37 -35.39 0.65
CA GLU A 333 1.08 -35.51 0.50
C GLU A 333 1.62 -34.63 -0.65
N ALA A 334 0.95 -34.64 -1.81
CA ALA A 334 1.31 -33.73 -2.90
C ALA A 334 1.18 -32.26 -2.47
N THR A 335 0.15 -31.94 -1.68
CA THR A 335 -0.07 -30.59 -1.17
C THR A 335 1.02 -30.14 -0.21
N ARG A 336 1.57 -31.04 0.62
CA ARG A 336 2.72 -30.72 1.50
C ARG A 336 3.94 -30.33 0.68
N SER A 337 4.24 -31.09 -0.38
CA SER A 337 5.35 -30.77 -1.29
C SER A 337 5.14 -29.44 -2.01
N MET A 338 3.92 -29.15 -2.45
CA MET A 338 3.56 -27.84 -3.04
C MET A 338 3.79 -26.70 -2.04
N ILE A 339 3.29 -26.82 -0.80
CA ILE A 339 3.47 -25.79 0.23
C ILE A 339 4.94 -25.66 0.59
N TYR A 340 5.69 -26.75 0.71
CA TYR A 340 7.12 -26.70 0.96
C TYR A 340 7.87 -25.92 -0.13
N ASN A 341 7.58 -26.20 -1.41
CA ASN A 341 8.18 -25.46 -2.52
C ASN A 341 7.82 -23.97 -2.49
N PHE A 342 6.56 -23.65 -2.17
CA PHE A 342 6.14 -22.27 -1.94
C PHE A 342 6.92 -21.63 -0.78
N LEU A 343 7.13 -22.33 0.34
CA LEU A 343 7.91 -21.81 1.46
C LEU A 343 9.36 -21.53 1.07
N ILE A 344 9.97 -22.41 0.27
CA ILE A 344 11.31 -22.19 -0.27
C ILE A 344 11.34 -20.93 -1.14
N GLU A 345 10.38 -20.74 -2.04
CA GLU A 345 10.29 -19.51 -2.84
C GLU A 345 10.13 -18.26 -1.95
N GLN A 346 9.23 -18.34 -0.97
CA GLN A 346 8.95 -17.21 -0.08
C GLN A 346 10.16 -16.82 0.75
N GLN A 347 10.99 -17.75 1.21
CA GLN A 347 12.20 -17.39 1.97
C GLN A 347 13.11 -16.45 1.16
N HIS A 348 13.28 -16.72 -0.15
CA HIS A 348 14.14 -15.94 -1.03
C HIS A 348 13.50 -14.58 -1.36
N LEU A 349 12.19 -14.58 -1.63
CA LEU A 349 11.45 -13.34 -1.88
C LEU A 349 11.48 -12.40 -0.68
N ARG A 350 11.37 -12.91 0.55
CA ARG A 350 11.44 -12.07 1.76
C ARG A 350 12.81 -11.41 1.89
N GLN A 351 13.91 -12.14 1.70
CA GLN A 351 15.24 -11.52 1.74
C GLN A 351 15.37 -10.42 0.69
N LYS A 352 14.91 -10.69 -0.55
CA LYS A 352 14.92 -9.72 -1.63
C LYS A 352 14.12 -8.46 -1.28
N TYR A 353 12.90 -8.63 -0.79
CA TYR A 353 12.02 -7.53 -0.39
C TYR A 353 12.60 -6.70 0.76
N ALA A 354 13.24 -7.34 1.74
CA ALA A 354 13.95 -6.64 2.81
C ALA A 354 15.10 -5.78 2.26
N ASN A 355 15.93 -6.34 1.37
CA ASN A 355 17.04 -5.60 0.75
C ASN A 355 16.54 -4.43 -0.12
N ASN A 356 15.49 -4.64 -0.93
CA ASN A 356 14.88 -3.58 -1.73
C ASN A 356 14.41 -2.40 -0.85
N LEU A 357 13.82 -2.70 0.31
CA LEU A 357 13.37 -1.68 1.26
C LEU A 357 14.53 -0.98 1.99
N LYS A 358 15.58 -1.70 2.39
CA LYS A 358 16.79 -1.09 2.97
C LYS A 358 17.43 -0.12 1.96
N ASN A 359 17.62 -0.56 0.72
CA ASN A 359 18.15 0.29 -0.35
C ASN A 359 17.25 1.50 -0.63
N PHE A 360 15.93 1.32 -0.60
CA PHE A 360 14.98 2.41 -0.77
C PHE A 360 15.12 3.45 0.35
N ALA A 361 15.13 2.99 1.60
CA ALA A 361 15.29 3.85 2.78
C ALA A 361 16.63 4.59 2.77
N ASP A 362 17.73 3.90 2.42
CA ASP A 362 19.06 4.48 2.27
C ASP A 362 19.05 5.60 1.22
N SER A 363 18.44 5.37 0.06
CA SER A 363 18.36 6.36 -1.02
C SER A 363 17.55 7.59 -0.61
N VAL A 364 16.42 7.39 0.08
CA VAL A 364 15.60 8.50 0.59
C VAL A 364 16.37 9.29 1.66
N LEU A 365 17.06 8.60 2.57
CA LEU A 365 17.83 9.25 3.65
C LEU A 365 19.01 10.04 3.09
N LYS A 366 19.76 9.46 2.14
CA LYS A 366 20.85 10.14 1.42
C LYS A 366 20.35 11.38 0.69
N LEU A 367 19.20 11.26 0.01
CA LEU A 367 18.56 12.38 -0.66
C LEU A 367 18.22 13.48 0.36
N LEU A 368 17.54 13.17 1.46
CA LEU A 368 17.20 14.13 2.51
C LEU A 368 18.45 14.84 3.06
N ASN A 369 19.47 14.09 3.45
CA ASN A 369 20.72 14.63 3.99
C ASN A 369 21.42 15.55 2.98
N SER A 370 21.35 15.22 1.68
CA SER A 370 21.88 16.12 0.63
C SER A 370 21.14 17.46 0.55
N LYS A 371 19.85 17.51 0.91
CA LYS A 371 19.04 18.74 0.88
C LYS A 371 19.23 19.61 2.11
N VAL A 372 19.59 19.03 3.25
CA VAL A 372 19.77 19.77 4.52
C VAL A 372 21.24 20.03 4.89
N LYS A 373 22.20 19.61 4.05
CA LYS A 373 23.65 19.81 4.28
C LYS A 373 24.05 21.25 4.61
N HIS A 374 23.37 22.24 4.05
CA HIS A 374 23.63 23.67 4.29
C HIS A 374 23.19 24.17 5.67
N ALA A 375 22.44 23.36 6.42
CA ALA A 375 21.98 23.65 7.76
C ALA A 375 22.82 22.93 8.83
N ASP A 376 23.93 22.29 8.45
CA ASP A 376 24.81 21.52 9.33
C ASP A 376 24.05 20.47 10.16
N VAL A 377 23.10 19.77 9.50
CA VAL A 377 22.28 18.71 10.09
C VAL A 377 22.37 17.44 9.26
N GLN A 378 22.43 16.29 9.94
CA GLN A 378 22.35 14.95 9.36
C GLN A 378 21.26 14.13 10.05
N PHE A 379 20.39 13.49 9.28
CA PHE A 379 19.39 12.55 9.79
C PHE A 379 19.91 11.11 9.76
N GLU A 380 19.63 10.35 10.81
CA GLU A 380 20.01 8.94 10.96
C GLU A 380 18.85 8.10 11.49
N ILE A 381 18.82 6.81 11.13
CA ILE A 381 17.78 5.87 11.57
C ILE A 381 18.43 4.66 12.25
N ASN A 382 18.06 4.39 13.50
CA ASN A 382 18.56 3.28 14.34
C ASN A 382 17.51 2.19 14.59
#